data_AF-A0A4U8SPH8-F1
#
_entry.id   AF-A0A4U8SPH8-F1
#
_cell.length_a   1.000
_cell.length_b   1.000
_cell.length_c   1.000
_cell.angle_alpha   90.00
_cell.angle_beta   90.00
_cell.angle_gamma   90.00
#
_symmetry.space_group_name_H-M   'P 1'
#
loop_
_entity.id
_entity.type
_entity.pdbx_description
1 polymer ?
#
loop_
_entity_poly.entity_id
_entity_poly.type
_entity_poly.pdbx_seq_one_letter_code
_entity_poly.pdbx_strand_id
1 'polypeptide(L)'
;MIYDFRFYNKNQDESFFLFLLASKAQVLNLEAFFYTYAEHTHCLIPNIPALRESYTQICPNQPIPSLFDCPYESKAYAQLILQFANEISLELPLSLYFCFRELHTIAPPTPFYTTLCKESFRQSLPHAFPELPLHIQNSFQDSHTILTQFHTPKTYYYTALETKEILNSSSDMFALLNPPNSYVHKPLISPDKTYFIHIVNMLKEKQSVPFCTQRGVQILSLSPTPHTHTTILCDIASIKTYFRTHQAHIDTLASFEKPLTHLVPKEVFQEHFPIDECGLVLIGLPYDMPLALISALLLQDDIGYFFLSYDMQHTYPAPFDFCHSQAFNAQTLTISHNGILIDTHIAQQYTLESLINAHLHTYTQTDISTPSEDSLPQSHLIIYLSTTHPSAFLIKDQRSKILLDIAFECNPHLILQNIIQSYENGDELIKSFGAHSPQLLKRIFALPETSQLSHNLTDIFGVISFILGFSSTYDTPTDKNALFYRAYRFVRERGPRIDYKLLRKDNTISLDYNRIVRSCISFKCADMEDEILAYGVLDSLSEFLATLVRDTKTNLAIDNVLLLGDMLGNSIFLDKLLGYLPKDIHLILPQDGMLDY
;
A
#
# COMPACT_ATOMS: atom_id res chain seq x y z
N MET A 1 28.05 5.28 -25.46
CA MET A 1 26.92 5.64 -24.59
C MET A 1 26.80 4.62 -23.48
N ILE A 2 26.29 5.02 -22.32
CA ILE A 2 25.94 4.15 -21.19
C ILE A 2 24.41 4.18 -21.07
N TYR A 3 23.79 3.01 -20.94
CA TYR A 3 22.36 2.88 -20.66
C TYR A 3 22.17 2.75 -19.15
N ASP A 4 21.40 3.64 -18.55
CA ASP A 4 21.08 3.65 -17.12
C ASP A 4 19.64 3.19 -16.91
N PHE A 5 19.49 1.94 -16.46
CA PHE A 5 18.19 1.40 -16.04
C PHE A 5 17.97 1.82 -14.58
N ARG A 6 17.04 2.74 -14.37
CA ARG A 6 16.74 3.30 -13.06
C ARG A 6 15.54 2.60 -12.43
N PHE A 7 15.71 2.15 -11.20
CA PHE A 7 14.69 1.49 -10.40
C PHE A 7 14.45 2.32 -9.14
N TYR A 8 13.19 2.51 -8.76
CA TYR A 8 12.86 2.91 -7.39
C TYR A 8 13.15 1.74 -6.47
N ASN A 9 13.77 2.02 -5.33
CA ASN A 9 14.20 1.01 -4.39
C ASN A 9 14.06 1.48 -2.92
N LYS A 10 13.10 0.87 -2.21
CA LYS A 10 13.01 0.82 -0.74
C LYS A 10 13.01 -0.62 -0.23
N ASN A 11 13.34 -1.58 -1.09
CA ASN A 11 13.18 -2.99 -0.79
C ASN A 11 14.28 -3.44 0.19
N GLN A 12 13.87 -4.11 1.27
CA GLN A 12 14.81 -4.68 2.24
C GLN A 12 15.65 -5.83 1.66
N ASP A 13 15.23 -6.39 0.52
CA ASP A 13 15.93 -7.42 -0.25
C ASP A 13 16.62 -6.87 -1.51
N GLU A 14 17.07 -5.61 -1.49
CA GLU A 14 17.84 -5.00 -2.60
C GLU A 14 18.92 -5.93 -3.17
N SER A 15 19.69 -6.60 -2.30
CA SER A 15 20.78 -7.50 -2.73
C SER A 15 20.29 -8.65 -3.62
N PHE A 16 19.07 -9.14 -3.44
CA PHE A 16 18.45 -10.15 -4.28
C PHE A 16 18.10 -9.60 -5.67
N PHE A 17 17.52 -8.41 -5.75
CA PHE A 17 17.22 -7.77 -7.03
C PHE A 17 18.50 -7.43 -7.81
N LEU A 18 19.52 -6.91 -7.13
CA LEU A 18 20.83 -6.68 -7.72
C LEU A 18 21.45 -7.97 -8.25
N PHE A 19 21.34 -9.07 -7.50
CA PHE A 19 21.79 -10.38 -7.94
C PHE A 19 21.08 -10.84 -9.23
N LEU A 20 19.74 -10.69 -9.34
CA LEU A 20 19.00 -11.03 -10.57
C LEU A 20 19.50 -10.22 -11.77
N LEU A 21 19.65 -8.90 -11.61
CA LEU A 21 20.15 -8.02 -12.67
C LEU A 21 21.58 -8.40 -13.09
N ALA A 22 22.48 -8.59 -12.13
CA ALA A 22 23.88 -8.95 -12.38
C ALA A 22 24.01 -10.34 -13.04
N SER A 23 23.23 -11.31 -12.57
CA SER A 23 23.19 -12.67 -13.12
C SER A 23 22.72 -12.65 -14.58
N LYS A 24 21.67 -11.88 -14.87
CA LYS A 24 21.15 -11.72 -16.23
C LYS A 24 22.14 -11.05 -17.16
N ALA A 25 22.81 -9.98 -16.71
CA ALA A 25 23.86 -9.33 -17.48
C ALA A 25 25.02 -10.30 -17.78
N GLN A 26 25.43 -11.10 -16.79
CA GLN A 26 26.49 -12.09 -16.95
C GLN A 26 26.13 -13.17 -17.99
N VAL A 27 24.90 -13.70 -17.99
CA VAL A 27 24.43 -14.70 -18.98
C VAL A 27 24.52 -14.14 -20.41
N LEU A 28 24.22 -12.86 -20.60
CA LEU A 28 24.28 -12.18 -21.89
C LEU A 28 25.69 -11.66 -22.25
N ASN A 29 26.70 -11.93 -21.41
CA ASN A 29 28.07 -11.40 -21.54
C ASN A 29 28.10 -9.86 -21.63
N LEU A 30 27.21 -9.20 -20.88
CA LEU A 30 27.17 -7.76 -20.74
C LEU A 30 27.93 -7.34 -19.47
N GLU A 31 28.75 -6.31 -19.61
CA GLU A 31 29.27 -5.56 -18.47
C GLU A 31 28.12 -4.75 -17.85
N ALA A 32 27.97 -4.80 -16.53
CA ALA A 32 27.01 -3.98 -15.80
C ALA A 32 27.59 -3.48 -14.48
N PHE A 33 27.19 -2.25 -14.12
CA PHE A 33 27.64 -1.57 -12.92
C PHE A 33 26.45 -1.02 -12.14
N PHE A 34 26.55 -1.01 -10.82
CA PHE A 34 25.45 -0.73 -9.92
C PHE A 34 25.82 0.33 -8.89
N TYR A 35 24.88 1.20 -8.57
CA TYR A 35 24.91 2.04 -7.39
C TYR A 35 23.47 2.37 -6.95
N THR A 36 23.32 2.73 -5.68
CA THR A 36 22.03 3.13 -5.11
C THR A 36 22.17 4.50 -4.45
N TYR A 37 21.27 5.42 -4.78
CA TYR A 37 21.25 6.77 -4.26
C TYR A 37 19.83 7.34 -4.25
N ALA A 38 19.46 8.04 -3.17
CA ALA A 38 18.16 8.70 -3.01
C ALA A 38 16.96 7.80 -3.38
N GLU A 39 16.89 6.60 -2.78
CA GLU A 39 15.82 5.60 -3.02
C GLU A 39 15.76 5.09 -4.47
N HIS A 40 16.86 5.21 -5.21
CA HIS A 40 16.96 4.66 -6.57
C HIS A 40 18.18 3.77 -6.72
N THR A 41 17.97 2.60 -7.32
CA THR A 41 19.04 1.72 -7.78
C THR A 41 19.22 1.91 -9.27
N HIS A 42 20.48 2.08 -9.68
CA HIS A 42 20.88 2.29 -11.06
C HIS A 42 21.66 1.07 -11.55
N CYS A 43 21.25 0.52 -12.70
CA CYS A 43 21.95 -0.53 -13.41
C CYS A 43 22.49 0.05 -14.73
N LEU A 44 23.80 0.28 -14.75
CA LEU A 44 24.51 0.90 -15.85
C LEU A 44 25.08 -0.16 -16.79
N ILE A 45 24.60 -0.18 -18.03
CA ILE A 45 25.08 -1.08 -19.08
C ILE A 45 25.78 -0.25 -20.17
N PRO A 46 27.12 -0.23 -20.21
CA PRO A 46 27.86 0.45 -21.27
C PRO A 46 27.65 -0.23 -22.63
N ASN A 47 27.32 0.56 -23.65
CA ASN A 47 27.45 0.12 -25.05
C ASN A 47 28.93 0.19 -25.45
N ILE A 48 29.61 -0.95 -25.30
CA ILE A 48 31.05 -1.09 -25.45
C ILE A 48 31.55 -0.62 -26.83
N PRO A 49 30.98 -1.07 -27.97
CA PRO A 49 31.39 -0.57 -29.28
C PRO A 49 31.23 0.95 -29.45
N ALA A 50 30.10 1.52 -29.00
CA ALA A 50 29.88 2.96 -29.10
C ALA A 50 30.83 3.80 -28.22
N LEU A 51 31.21 3.27 -27.04
CA LEU A 51 32.21 3.90 -26.18
C LEU A 51 33.61 3.78 -26.78
N ARG A 52 33.94 2.67 -27.44
CA ARG A 52 35.21 2.50 -28.15
C ARG A 52 35.38 3.52 -29.26
N GLU A 53 34.34 3.75 -30.07
CA GLU A 53 34.37 4.78 -31.12
C GLU A 53 34.67 6.16 -30.53
N SER A 54 33.93 6.55 -29.48
CA SER A 54 34.13 7.83 -28.78
C SER A 54 35.53 7.94 -28.17
N TYR A 55 36.02 6.86 -27.56
CA TYR A 55 37.36 6.78 -26.99
C TYR A 55 38.44 6.98 -28.05
N THR A 56 38.34 6.33 -29.21
CA THR A 56 39.34 6.49 -30.29
C THR A 56 39.38 7.91 -30.85
N GLN A 57 38.26 8.64 -30.81
CA GLN A 57 38.21 10.04 -31.24
C GLN A 57 38.83 10.99 -30.19
N ILE A 58 38.58 10.74 -28.91
CA ILE A 58 39.03 11.61 -27.81
C ILE A 58 40.48 11.32 -27.40
N CYS A 59 40.91 10.06 -27.50
CA CYS A 59 42.22 9.57 -27.08
C CYS A 59 42.93 8.77 -28.20
N PRO A 60 43.17 9.37 -29.38
CA PRO A 60 43.58 8.65 -30.60
C PRO A 60 44.93 7.93 -30.53
N ASN A 61 45.80 8.30 -29.59
CA ASN A 61 47.16 7.76 -29.44
C ASN A 61 47.35 6.95 -28.14
N GLN A 62 46.27 6.61 -27.45
CA GLN A 62 46.32 5.84 -26.20
C GLN A 62 46.02 4.35 -26.48
N PRO A 63 46.55 3.43 -25.65
CA PRO A 63 46.25 2.01 -25.79
C PRO A 63 44.75 1.77 -25.57
N ILE A 64 44.16 0.90 -26.37
CA ILE A 64 42.74 0.53 -26.24
C ILE A 64 42.56 -0.24 -24.91
N PRO A 65 41.69 0.22 -23.99
CA PRO A 65 41.37 -0.51 -22.77
C PRO A 65 40.86 -1.92 -23.05
N SER A 66 41.24 -2.89 -22.21
CA SER A 66 40.84 -4.31 -22.36
C SER A 66 39.33 -4.52 -22.37
N LEU A 67 38.56 -3.66 -21.71
CA LEU A 67 37.09 -3.67 -21.74
C LEU A 67 36.54 -3.55 -23.17
N PHE A 68 37.29 -2.94 -24.10
CA PHE A 68 36.88 -2.77 -25.49
C PHE A 68 37.26 -3.95 -26.39
N ASP A 69 37.89 -5.00 -25.85
CA ASP A 69 38.06 -6.31 -26.51
C ASP A 69 36.73 -7.08 -26.51
N CYS A 70 35.72 -6.48 -27.13
CA CYS A 70 34.40 -7.06 -27.34
C CYS A 70 34.35 -7.71 -28.74
N PRO A 71 33.98 -8.98 -28.86
CA PRO A 71 33.91 -9.66 -30.15
C PRO A 71 32.70 -9.25 -31.00
N TYR A 72 31.77 -8.46 -30.44
CA TYR A 72 30.52 -8.07 -31.08
C TYR A 72 30.59 -6.69 -31.75
N GLU A 73 30.01 -6.57 -32.93
CA GLU A 73 29.77 -5.28 -33.59
C GLU A 73 28.71 -4.45 -32.84
N SER A 74 28.73 -3.12 -33.00
CA SER A 74 27.82 -2.18 -32.33
C SER A 74 26.34 -2.55 -32.41
N LYS A 75 25.87 -2.97 -33.59
CA LYS A 75 24.47 -3.38 -33.79
C LYS A 75 24.13 -4.67 -33.04
N ALA A 76 25.04 -5.65 -33.02
CA ALA A 76 24.86 -6.89 -32.29
C ALA A 76 24.90 -6.66 -30.77
N TYR A 77 25.78 -5.78 -30.29
CA TYR A 77 25.85 -5.44 -28.86
C TYR A 77 24.59 -4.72 -28.37
N ALA A 78 24.05 -3.78 -29.17
CA ALA A 78 22.77 -3.14 -28.85
C ALA A 78 21.59 -4.13 -28.78
N GLN A 79 21.62 -5.20 -29.58
CA GLN A 79 20.62 -6.27 -29.49
C GLN A 79 20.73 -7.06 -28.18
N LEU A 80 21.94 -7.28 -27.65
CA LEU A 80 22.13 -7.91 -26.34
C LEU A 80 21.53 -7.05 -25.21
N ILE A 81 21.69 -5.72 -25.27
CA ILE A 81 21.10 -4.81 -24.28
C ILE A 81 19.57 -4.82 -24.38
N LEU A 82 19.01 -4.86 -25.59
CA LEU A 82 17.57 -5.01 -25.78
C LEU A 82 17.06 -6.37 -25.26
N GLN A 83 17.82 -7.44 -25.49
CA GLN A 83 17.53 -8.77 -24.96
C GLN A 83 17.55 -8.77 -23.43
N PHE A 84 18.55 -8.12 -22.81
CA PHE A 84 18.59 -7.91 -21.37
C PHE A 84 17.31 -7.24 -20.87
N ALA A 85 16.89 -6.13 -21.47
CA ALA A 85 15.67 -5.42 -21.10
C ALA A 85 14.40 -6.29 -21.20
N ASN A 86 14.29 -7.10 -22.25
CA ASN A 86 13.17 -8.02 -22.42
C ASN A 86 13.19 -9.14 -21.38
N GLU A 87 14.35 -9.75 -21.11
CA GLU A 87 14.47 -10.85 -20.15
C GLU A 87 14.19 -10.37 -18.72
N ILE A 88 14.73 -9.22 -18.30
CA ILE A 88 14.42 -8.67 -16.96
C ILE A 88 12.93 -8.31 -16.83
N SER A 89 12.25 -7.90 -17.90
CA SER A 89 10.81 -7.60 -17.85
C SER A 89 9.94 -8.84 -17.61
N LEU A 90 10.47 -10.03 -17.92
CA LEU A 90 9.79 -11.32 -17.75
C LEU A 90 10.18 -12.02 -16.44
N GLU A 91 11.42 -11.83 -16.00
CA GLU A 91 12.01 -12.56 -14.87
C GLU A 91 12.07 -11.76 -13.56
N LEU A 92 12.11 -10.43 -13.61
CA LEU A 92 12.03 -9.63 -12.38
C LEU A 92 10.65 -9.83 -11.75
N PRO A 93 10.59 -10.18 -10.46
CA PRO A 93 9.32 -10.30 -9.77
C PRO A 93 8.65 -8.93 -9.71
N LEU A 94 7.32 -8.91 -9.87
CA LEU A 94 6.52 -7.73 -9.56
C LEU A 94 6.74 -7.38 -8.08
N SER A 95 7.32 -6.23 -7.78
CA SER A 95 7.60 -5.78 -6.41
C SER A 95 6.94 -4.43 -6.16
N LEU A 96 6.53 -4.19 -4.91
CA LEU A 96 6.03 -2.89 -4.47
C LEU A 96 7.16 -1.89 -4.20
N TYR A 97 8.33 -2.40 -3.82
CA TYR A 97 9.45 -1.59 -3.32
C TYR A 97 10.70 -1.65 -4.20
N PHE A 98 10.67 -2.41 -5.30
CA PHE A 98 11.70 -2.42 -6.34
C PHE A 98 11.06 -2.34 -7.73
N CYS A 99 10.94 -1.13 -8.27
CA CYS A 99 10.14 -0.88 -9.48
C CYS A 99 10.97 -0.19 -10.56
N PHE A 100 10.95 -0.73 -11.79
CA PHE A 100 11.53 -0.02 -12.93
C PHE A 100 10.84 1.32 -13.14
N ARG A 101 11.61 2.40 -13.28
CA ARG A 101 11.10 3.75 -13.49
C ARG A 101 11.30 4.20 -14.92
N GLU A 102 12.55 4.15 -15.38
CA GLU A 102 12.95 4.74 -16.64
C GLU A 102 14.31 4.22 -17.12
N LEU A 103 14.56 4.43 -18.41
CA LEU A 103 15.83 4.16 -19.06
C LEU A 103 16.42 5.47 -19.56
N HIS A 104 17.58 5.86 -19.03
CA HIS A 104 18.33 7.02 -19.49
C HIS A 104 19.51 6.59 -20.37
N THR A 105 19.90 7.46 -21.30
CA THR A 105 21.13 7.29 -22.07
C THR A 105 22.10 8.39 -21.73
N ILE A 106 23.33 7.99 -21.45
CA ILE A 106 24.38 8.88 -20.98
C ILE A 106 25.50 8.87 -22.03
N ALA A 107 25.88 10.06 -22.47
CA ALA A 107 27.08 10.27 -23.25
C ALA A 107 28.18 10.75 -22.29
N PRO A 108 29.16 9.89 -21.92
CA PRO A 108 30.18 10.28 -20.97
C PRO A 108 30.98 11.50 -21.47
N PRO A 109 31.36 12.44 -20.59
CA PRO A 109 32.10 13.62 -20.98
C PRO A 109 33.60 13.31 -21.18
N THR A 110 34.38 14.25 -21.73
CA THR A 110 35.83 14.07 -21.95
C THR A 110 36.61 13.58 -20.71
N PRO A 111 36.37 14.09 -19.48
CA PRO A 111 37.06 13.63 -18.28
C PRO A 111 36.97 12.11 -18.05
N PHE A 112 35.81 11.52 -18.33
CA PHE A 112 35.60 10.06 -18.24
C PHE A 112 36.60 9.29 -19.12
N TYR A 113 36.70 9.65 -20.40
CA TYR A 113 37.61 8.97 -21.33
C TYR A 113 39.08 9.20 -20.98
N THR A 114 39.43 10.41 -20.51
CA THR A 114 40.81 10.70 -20.08
C THR A 114 41.23 9.88 -18.85
N THR A 115 40.31 9.60 -17.93
CA THR A 115 40.56 8.74 -16.77
C THR A 115 40.61 7.27 -17.18
N LEU A 116 39.73 6.83 -18.09
CA LEU A 116 39.71 5.47 -18.64
C LEU A 116 41.03 5.09 -19.35
N CYS A 117 41.81 6.07 -19.81
CA CYS A 117 43.16 5.81 -20.36
C CYS A 117 44.17 5.30 -19.33
N LYS A 118 43.94 5.56 -18.05
CA LYS A 118 44.91 5.35 -16.97
C LYS A 118 44.41 4.34 -15.93
N GLU A 119 43.10 4.24 -15.78
CA GLU A 119 42.43 3.50 -14.71
C GLU A 119 41.38 2.54 -15.31
N SER A 120 40.81 1.68 -14.47
CA SER A 120 39.72 0.78 -14.87
C SER A 120 38.42 1.53 -15.20
N PHE A 121 37.51 0.86 -15.91
CA PHE A 121 36.20 1.42 -16.23
C PHE A 121 35.42 1.85 -14.98
N ARG A 122 35.42 1.00 -13.94
CA ARG A 122 34.78 1.29 -12.66
C ARG A 122 35.32 2.57 -12.03
N GLN A 123 36.63 2.79 -12.06
CA GLN A 123 37.26 4.01 -11.54
C GLN A 123 37.00 5.24 -12.42
N SER A 124 36.64 5.06 -13.69
CA SER A 124 36.26 6.17 -14.58
C SER A 124 34.80 6.61 -14.42
N LEU A 125 33.90 5.74 -13.97
CA LEU A 125 32.46 6.01 -13.81
C LEU A 125 32.13 7.29 -13.01
N PRO A 126 32.81 7.64 -11.91
CA PRO A 126 32.59 8.91 -11.20
C PRO A 126 32.63 10.15 -12.10
N HIS A 127 33.46 10.14 -13.15
CA HIS A 127 33.57 11.25 -14.08
C HIS A 127 32.43 11.31 -15.11
N ALA A 128 31.63 10.26 -15.24
CA ALA A 128 30.39 10.29 -16.00
C ALA A 128 29.24 10.93 -15.20
N PHE A 129 29.38 11.03 -13.88
CA PHE A 129 28.37 11.53 -12.94
C PHE A 129 28.99 12.50 -11.92
N PRO A 130 29.54 13.64 -12.37
CA PRO A 130 30.22 14.60 -11.49
C PRO A 130 29.31 15.20 -10.41
N GLU A 131 27.99 15.19 -10.62
CA GLU A 131 26.97 15.67 -9.69
C GLU A 131 26.72 14.72 -8.50
N LEU A 132 27.12 13.45 -8.58
CA LEU A 132 26.92 12.51 -7.48
C LEU A 132 27.82 12.84 -6.29
N PRO A 133 27.34 12.66 -5.04
CA PRO A 133 28.18 12.79 -3.86
C PRO A 133 29.39 11.86 -3.89
N LEU A 134 30.53 12.31 -3.35
CA LEU A 134 31.79 11.55 -3.34
C LEU A 134 31.67 10.13 -2.74
N HIS A 135 30.84 9.95 -1.72
CA HIS A 135 30.65 8.63 -1.11
C HIS A 135 29.92 7.65 -2.04
N ILE A 136 29.01 8.14 -2.90
CA ILE A 136 28.34 7.35 -3.94
C ILE A 136 29.28 7.08 -5.12
N GLN A 137 30.08 8.08 -5.49
CA GLN A 137 31.12 7.89 -6.51
C GLN A 137 32.10 6.76 -6.14
N ASN A 138 32.32 6.52 -4.85
CA ASN A 138 33.16 5.42 -4.38
C ASN A 138 32.41 4.09 -4.19
N SER A 139 31.07 4.06 -4.35
CA SER A 139 30.23 2.89 -4.07
C SER A 139 29.83 2.08 -5.31
N PHE A 140 30.26 2.46 -6.53
CA PHE A 140 29.97 1.66 -7.73
C PHE A 140 30.44 0.22 -7.54
N GLN A 141 29.61 -0.75 -7.93
CA GLN A 141 29.92 -2.18 -7.91
C GLN A 141 29.72 -2.78 -9.30
N ASP A 142 30.58 -3.70 -9.72
CA ASP A 142 30.41 -4.47 -10.96
C ASP A 142 29.59 -5.75 -10.72
N SER A 143 29.06 -6.36 -11.79
CA SER A 143 28.32 -7.62 -11.69
C SER A 143 29.07 -8.71 -10.95
N HIS A 144 30.40 -8.82 -11.13
CA HIS A 144 31.19 -9.84 -10.45
C HIS A 144 31.21 -9.63 -8.92
N THR A 145 31.37 -8.38 -8.48
CA THR A 145 31.31 -7.99 -7.07
C THR A 145 29.94 -8.31 -6.48
N ILE A 146 28.85 -7.94 -7.17
CA ILE A 146 27.48 -8.26 -6.72
C ILE A 146 27.28 -9.76 -6.55
N LEU A 147 27.65 -10.54 -7.57
CA LEU A 147 27.48 -12.00 -7.57
C LEU A 147 28.31 -12.70 -6.50
N THR A 148 29.52 -12.20 -6.21
CA THR A 148 30.41 -12.79 -5.19
C THR A 148 30.01 -12.43 -3.77
N GLN A 149 29.44 -11.24 -3.55
CA GLN A 149 29.00 -10.77 -2.22
C GLN A 149 27.63 -11.31 -1.81
N PHE A 150 26.87 -11.87 -2.75
CA PHE A 150 25.56 -12.43 -2.45
C PHE A 150 25.69 -13.76 -1.67
N HIS A 151 25.69 -13.66 -0.34
CA HIS A 151 25.96 -14.79 0.57
C HIS A 151 24.72 -15.31 1.32
N THR A 152 23.59 -14.62 1.26
CA THR A 152 22.38 -14.93 2.05
C THR A 152 21.27 -15.45 1.14
N PRO A 153 21.29 -16.74 0.79
CA PRO A 153 20.15 -17.37 0.16
C PRO A 153 19.00 -17.45 1.17
N LYS A 154 17.90 -16.74 0.93
CA LYS A 154 16.60 -17.06 1.51
C LYS A 154 16.02 -18.27 0.77
N THR A 155 14.94 -18.81 1.31
CA THR A 155 14.04 -19.73 0.62
C THR A 155 13.33 -18.91 -0.45
N TYR A 156 14.05 -18.58 -1.52
CA TYR A 156 13.68 -17.53 -2.45
C TYR A 156 12.69 -18.01 -3.51
N TYR A 157 12.07 -16.97 -4.08
CA TYR A 157 11.25 -16.87 -5.27
C TYR A 157 11.47 -17.96 -6.31
N TYR A 158 10.34 -18.50 -6.77
CA TYR A 158 10.25 -19.31 -7.96
C TYR A 158 9.83 -18.38 -9.09
N THR A 159 10.48 -18.49 -10.25
CA THR A 159 10.02 -17.82 -11.46
C THR A 159 8.58 -18.21 -11.77
N ALA A 160 7.91 -17.43 -12.61
CA ALA A 160 6.56 -17.76 -13.07
C ALA A 160 6.50 -19.15 -13.72
N LEU A 161 7.56 -19.54 -14.45
CA LEU A 161 7.66 -20.86 -15.08
C LEU A 161 7.83 -21.98 -14.04
N GLU A 162 8.78 -21.83 -13.10
CA GLU A 162 8.98 -22.82 -12.03
C GLU A 162 7.72 -22.98 -11.17
N THR A 163 7.10 -21.86 -10.79
CA THR A 163 5.83 -21.87 -10.04
C THR A 163 4.76 -22.66 -10.79
N LYS A 164 4.62 -22.43 -12.10
CA LYS A 164 3.65 -23.14 -12.94
C LYS A 164 3.93 -24.65 -12.94
N GLU A 165 5.18 -25.06 -13.10
CA GLU A 165 5.55 -26.48 -13.13
C GLU A 165 5.35 -27.16 -11.77
N ILE A 166 5.73 -26.51 -10.66
CA ILE A 166 5.58 -27.06 -9.31
C ILE A 166 4.11 -27.24 -8.91
N LEU A 167 3.24 -26.31 -9.31
CA LEU A 167 1.83 -26.30 -8.92
C LEU A 167 0.91 -27.09 -9.87
N ASN A 168 1.38 -27.44 -11.06
CA ASN A 168 0.58 -28.17 -12.04
C ASN A 168 0.60 -29.68 -11.78
N SER A 169 -0.54 -30.27 -11.46
CA SER A 169 -0.67 -31.71 -11.18
C SER A 169 -0.28 -32.64 -12.33
N SER A 170 -0.23 -32.11 -13.57
CA SER A 170 0.20 -32.83 -14.76
C SER A 170 1.70 -32.70 -15.06
N SER A 171 2.44 -31.87 -14.31
CA SER A 171 3.88 -31.71 -14.48
C SER A 171 4.65 -32.81 -13.74
N ASP A 172 5.79 -33.22 -14.32
CA ASP A 172 6.75 -34.09 -13.65
C ASP A 172 7.40 -33.42 -12.42
N MET A 173 7.34 -32.08 -12.34
CA MET A 173 7.84 -31.28 -11.21
C MET A 173 6.79 -31.05 -10.12
N PHE A 174 5.59 -31.62 -10.24
CA PHE A 174 4.51 -31.35 -9.31
C PHE A 174 4.88 -31.68 -7.86
N ALA A 175 4.67 -30.71 -6.96
CA ALA A 175 5.03 -30.80 -5.53
C ALA A 175 6.52 -30.98 -5.23
N LEU A 176 7.41 -30.81 -6.21
CA LEU A 176 8.84 -30.79 -6.00
C LEU A 176 9.31 -29.39 -5.60
N LEU A 177 9.45 -29.14 -4.30
CA LEU A 177 9.86 -27.83 -3.77
C LEU A 177 11.30 -27.41 -4.14
N ASN A 178 12.13 -28.33 -4.64
CA ASN A 178 13.48 -28.00 -5.12
C ASN A 178 13.69 -28.66 -6.50
N PRO A 179 13.10 -28.11 -7.57
CA PRO A 179 13.21 -28.71 -8.89
C PRO A 179 14.66 -28.64 -9.42
N PRO A 180 15.11 -29.64 -10.20
CA PRO A 180 16.44 -29.62 -10.79
C PRO A 180 16.62 -28.42 -11.73
N ASN A 181 17.79 -27.81 -11.69
CA ASN A 181 18.12 -26.56 -12.41
C ASN A 181 17.37 -25.31 -11.93
N SER A 182 16.81 -25.33 -10.71
CA SER A 182 16.34 -24.09 -10.09
C SER A 182 17.50 -23.12 -9.87
N TYR A 183 17.17 -21.83 -9.86
CA TYR A 183 18.14 -20.78 -9.47
C TYR A 183 18.80 -21.13 -8.12
N VAL A 184 20.05 -20.69 -7.90
CA VAL A 184 20.75 -20.99 -6.63
C VAL A 184 20.06 -20.27 -5.46
N HIS A 185 19.19 -20.98 -4.75
CA HIS A 185 18.52 -20.54 -3.52
C HIS A 185 18.81 -21.49 -2.36
N LYS A 186 18.39 -21.13 -1.14
CA LYS A 186 18.46 -22.05 0.01
C LYS A 186 17.39 -23.11 -0.23
N PRO A 187 17.75 -24.40 -0.35
CA PRO A 187 16.75 -25.42 -0.59
C PRO A 187 15.84 -25.57 0.63
N LEU A 188 14.54 -25.80 0.37
CA LEU A 188 13.58 -26.19 1.42
C LEU A 188 13.82 -27.65 1.79
N ILE A 189 13.64 -28.03 3.06
CA ILE A 189 13.47 -29.45 3.37
C ILE A 189 12.12 -29.87 2.78
N SER A 190 12.12 -30.88 1.91
CA SER A 190 10.92 -31.30 1.18
C SER A 190 10.34 -32.58 1.78
N PRO A 191 9.06 -32.58 2.19
CA PRO A 191 8.36 -33.83 2.42
C PRO A 191 8.00 -34.46 1.06
N ASP A 192 7.59 -35.73 1.07
CA ASP A 192 6.98 -36.36 -0.11
C ASP A 192 5.61 -35.72 -0.42
N LYS A 193 5.19 -35.74 -1.69
CA LYS A 193 3.89 -35.26 -2.18
C LYS A 193 2.71 -35.80 -1.35
N THR A 194 2.83 -37.03 -0.83
CA THR A 194 1.82 -37.64 0.05
C THR A 194 1.53 -36.82 1.30
N TYR A 195 2.49 -36.04 1.81
CA TYR A 195 2.30 -35.12 2.92
C TYR A 195 1.24 -34.06 2.60
N PHE A 196 1.38 -33.33 1.50
CA PHE A 196 0.42 -32.28 1.12
C PHE A 196 -0.97 -32.85 0.84
N ILE A 197 -1.05 -34.00 0.18
CA ILE A 197 -2.32 -34.72 -0.05
C ILE A 197 -2.98 -35.08 1.28
N HIS A 198 -2.20 -35.58 2.25
CA HIS A 198 -2.72 -35.92 3.57
C HIS A 198 -3.28 -34.69 4.30
N ILE A 199 -2.57 -33.56 4.28
CA ILE A 199 -3.05 -32.29 4.86
C ILE A 199 -4.39 -31.89 4.22
N VAL A 200 -4.48 -31.89 2.89
CA VAL A 200 -5.71 -31.52 2.17
C VAL A 200 -6.86 -32.46 2.50
N ASN A 201 -6.61 -33.76 2.61
CA ASN A 201 -7.64 -34.72 3.02
C ASN A 201 -8.16 -34.42 4.44
N MET A 202 -7.28 -34.14 5.40
CA MET A 202 -7.71 -33.75 6.75
C MET A 202 -8.53 -32.45 6.74
N LEU A 203 -8.14 -31.46 5.94
CA LEU A 203 -8.89 -30.22 5.76
C LEU A 203 -10.31 -30.50 5.21
N LYS A 204 -10.43 -31.37 4.20
CA LYS A 204 -11.72 -31.80 3.62
C LYS A 204 -12.59 -32.58 4.61
N GLU A 205 -11.96 -33.28 5.55
CA GLU A 205 -12.63 -33.91 6.71
C GLU A 205 -13.01 -32.92 7.81
N LYS A 206 -12.91 -31.61 7.54
CA LYS A 206 -13.20 -30.49 8.47
C LYS A 206 -12.29 -30.45 9.69
N GLN A 207 -11.10 -31.04 9.61
CA GLN A 207 -10.10 -30.93 10.65
C GLN A 207 -9.32 -29.62 10.51
N SER A 208 -8.91 -29.06 11.65
CA SER A 208 -7.94 -27.97 11.70
C SER A 208 -6.54 -28.56 11.79
N VAL A 209 -5.62 -28.05 10.96
CA VAL A 209 -4.31 -28.68 10.76
C VAL A 209 -3.17 -27.70 11.03
N PRO A 210 -2.23 -27.99 11.95
CA PRO A 210 -1.03 -27.18 12.11
C PRO A 210 -0.12 -27.29 10.88
N PHE A 211 0.44 -26.18 10.44
CA PHE A 211 1.27 -26.13 9.25
C PHE A 211 2.39 -25.09 9.42
N CYS A 212 3.62 -25.47 9.08
CA CYS A 212 4.74 -24.55 9.11
C CYS A 212 4.72 -23.68 7.84
N THR A 213 4.77 -22.36 8.01
CA THR A 213 4.84 -21.39 6.91
C THR A 213 6.05 -20.49 7.08
N GLN A 214 6.36 -19.67 6.07
CA GLN A 214 7.43 -18.68 6.17
C GLN A 214 7.18 -17.63 7.28
N ARG A 215 5.90 -17.43 7.66
CA ARG A 215 5.46 -16.50 8.72
C ARG A 215 5.16 -17.22 10.04
N GLY A 216 5.80 -18.37 10.29
CA GLY A 216 5.62 -19.18 11.48
C GLY A 216 4.55 -20.26 11.33
N VAL A 217 4.26 -20.96 12.43
CA VAL A 217 3.25 -22.03 12.46
C VAL A 217 1.85 -21.41 12.46
N GLN A 218 1.00 -21.90 11.56
CA GLN A 218 -0.38 -21.49 11.40
C GLN A 218 -1.31 -22.70 11.49
N ILE A 219 -2.56 -22.48 11.89
CA ILE A 219 -3.62 -23.49 11.82
C ILE A 219 -4.44 -23.25 10.55
N LEU A 220 -4.46 -24.24 9.66
CA LEU A 220 -5.25 -24.24 8.43
C LEU A 220 -6.62 -24.87 8.69
N SER A 221 -7.67 -24.28 8.12
CA SER A 221 -9.03 -24.85 8.14
C SER A 221 -9.84 -24.45 6.90
N LEU A 222 -10.88 -25.22 6.56
CA LEU A 222 -11.87 -24.87 5.52
C LEU A 222 -13.12 -24.16 6.06
N SER A 223 -13.23 -24.04 7.38
CA SER A 223 -14.26 -23.26 8.05
C SER A 223 -13.61 -22.23 8.96
N PRO A 224 -14.19 -21.03 9.12
CA PRO A 224 -13.69 -20.04 10.05
C PRO A 224 -13.71 -20.57 11.49
N THR A 225 -12.74 -20.15 12.29
CA THR A 225 -12.67 -20.41 13.74
C THR A 225 -12.70 -19.08 14.50
N PRO A 226 -12.95 -19.07 15.83
CA PRO A 226 -12.89 -17.85 16.63
C PRO A 226 -11.53 -17.12 16.61
N HIS A 227 -10.47 -17.78 16.15
CA HIS A 227 -9.11 -17.23 16.08
C HIS A 227 -8.63 -17.06 14.63
N THR A 228 -9.53 -17.16 13.65
CA THR A 228 -9.20 -16.88 12.26
C THR A 228 -8.83 -15.41 12.09
N HIS A 229 -7.63 -15.16 11.59
CA HIS A 229 -7.13 -13.81 11.34
C HIS A 229 -7.02 -13.50 9.84
N THR A 230 -6.96 -14.50 8.96
CA THR A 230 -6.78 -14.26 7.52
C THR A 230 -7.47 -15.34 6.67
N THR A 231 -8.07 -14.91 5.56
CA THR A 231 -8.54 -15.79 4.49
C THR A 231 -7.51 -15.83 3.36
N ILE A 232 -6.99 -17.00 3.03
CA ILE A 232 -6.09 -17.19 1.88
C ILE A 232 -6.91 -17.65 0.69
N LEU A 233 -6.89 -16.86 -0.39
CA LEU A 233 -7.48 -17.23 -1.66
C LEU A 233 -6.46 -18.05 -2.44
N CYS A 234 -6.89 -19.18 -3.00
CA CYS A 234 -5.98 -20.12 -3.65
C CYS A 234 -5.33 -19.54 -4.92
N ASP A 235 -6.04 -18.64 -5.61
CA ASP A 235 -5.57 -17.97 -6.82
C ASP A 235 -6.29 -16.64 -7.08
N ILE A 236 -5.88 -15.95 -8.16
CA ILE A 236 -6.49 -14.68 -8.60
C ILE A 236 -7.95 -14.87 -9.03
N ALA A 237 -8.30 -16.01 -9.63
CA ALA A 237 -9.67 -16.28 -10.04
C ALA A 237 -10.61 -16.38 -8.84
N SER A 238 -10.13 -16.98 -7.74
CA SER A 238 -10.84 -17.06 -6.46
C SER A 238 -11.08 -15.68 -5.87
N ILE A 239 -10.08 -14.79 -5.86
CA ILE A 239 -10.28 -13.38 -5.42
C ILE A 239 -11.44 -12.74 -6.21
N LYS A 240 -11.39 -12.82 -7.55
CA LYS A 240 -12.42 -12.23 -8.43
C LYS A 240 -13.78 -12.90 -8.27
N THR A 241 -13.82 -14.17 -7.86
CA THR A 241 -15.05 -14.92 -7.63
C THR A 241 -15.73 -14.46 -6.36
N TYR A 242 -15.01 -14.44 -5.24
CA TYR A 242 -15.57 -14.24 -3.90
C TYR A 242 -15.65 -12.78 -3.46
N PHE A 243 -14.75 -11.91 -3.94
CA PHE A 243 -14.60 -10.55 -3.43
C PHE A 243 -14.84 -9.48 -4.50
N ARG A 244 -15.21 -8.27 -4.04
CA ARG A 244 -15.20 -7.05 -4.85
C ARG A 244 -13.76 -6.54 -4.91
N THR A 245 -13.23 -6.37 -6.11
CA THR A 245 -11.81 -6.06 -6.33
C THR A 245 -11.60 -5.31 -7.65
N HIS A 246 -10.44 -4.68 -7.81
CA HIS A 246 -9.99 -4.00 -9.02
C HIS A 246 -8.54 -4.35 -9.34
N GLN A 247 -8.03 -3.95 -10.51
CA GLN A 247 -6.72 -4.41 -11.00
C GLN A 247 -5.57 -4.10 -10.02
N ALA A 248 -5.53 -2.90 -9.44
CA ALA A 248 -4.49 -2.55 -8.47
C ALA A 248 -4.44 -3.48 -7.23
N HIS A 249 -5.59 -3.98 -6.75
CA HIS A 249 -5.61 -5.00 -5.69
C HIS A 249 -4.95 -6.31 -6.14
N ILE A 250 -5.25 -6.75 -7.36
CA ILE A 250 -4.71 -8.00 -7.92
C ILE A 250 -3.20 -7.89 -8.08
N ASP A 251 -2.71 -6.81 -8.69
CA ASP A 251 -1.28 -6.57 -8.89
C ASP A 251 -0.54 -6.50 -7.55
N THR A 252 -1.12 -5.80 -6.57
CA THR A 252 -0.53 -5.64 -5.24
C THR A 252 -0.46 -6.97 -4.48
N LEU A 253 -1.53 -7.76 -4.46
CA LEU A 253 -1.54 -9.08 -3.81
C LEU A 253 -0.63 -10.10 -4.53
N ALA A 254 -0.47 -9.96 -5.85
CA ALA A 254 0.40 -10.83 -6.64
C ALA A 254 1.89 -10.48 -6.50
N SER A 255 2.23 -9.31 -5.94
CA SER A 255 3.60 -8.86 -5.73
C SER A 255 4.48 -9.82 -4.93
N PHE A 256 5.79 -9.58 -4.98
CA PHE A 256 6.84 -10.30 -4.27
C PHE A 256 6.63 -10.28 -2.75
N GLU A 257 6.18 -9.14 -2.21
CA GLU A 257 5.99 -8.92 -0.78
C GLU A 257 4.78 -9.69 -0.21
N LYS A 258 3.83 -10.06 -1.07
CA LYS A 258 2.60 -10.79 -0.70
C LYS A 258 1.85 -10.13 0.48
N PRO A 259 1.44 -8.86 0.33
CA PRO A 259 0.71 -8.15 1.38
C PRO A 259 -0.69 -8.75 1.59
N LEU A 260 -1.37 -8.27 2.62
CA LEU A 260 -2.77 -8.52 2.90
C LEU A 260 -3.59 -7.25 2.67
N THR A 261 -4.89 -7.39 2.41
CA THR A 261 -5.82 -6.26 2.30
C THR A 261 -7.21 -6.63 2.80
N HIS A 262 -7.95 -5.67 3.32
CA HIS A 262 -9.37 -5.85 3.62
C HIS A 262 -10.20 -5.69 2.34
N LEU A 263 -11.06 -6.66 2.03
CA LEU A 263 -12.00 -6.57 0.89
C LEU A 263 -13.43 -6.92 1.31
N VAL A 264 -14.37 -6.39 0.54
CA VAL A 264 -15.81 -6.69 0.68
C VAL A 264 -16.12 -8.02 -0.02
N PRO A 265 -16.62 -9.04 0.69
CA PRO A 265 -17.12 -10.25 0.04
C PRO A 265 -18.38 -9.92 -0.76
N LYS A 266 -18.60 -10.60 -1.88
CA LYS A 266 -19.86 -10.48 -2.62
C LYS A 266 -20.99 -11.06 -1.78
N GLU A 267 -22.20 -10.50 -1.88
CA GLU A 267 -23.30 -10.80 -0.95
C GLU A 267 -23.60 -12.30 -0.84
N VAL A 268 -23.55 -13.03 -1.96
CA VAL A 268 -23.86 -14.47 -2.02
C VAL A 268 -22.86 -15.36 -1.27
N PHE A 269 -21.67 -14.86 -0.94
CA PHE A 269 -20.63 -15.61 -0.24
C PHE A 269 -20.36 -15.08 1.17
N GLN A 270 -21.05 -14.03 1.61
CA GLN A 270 -20.73 -13.34 2.87
C GLN A 270 -20.76 -14.29 4.07
N GLU A 271 -21.72 -15.22 4.12
CA GLU A 271 -21.87 -16.19 5.23
C GLU A 271 -20.70 -17.17 5.35
N HIS A 272 -19.84 -17.27 4.32
CA HIS A 272 -18.70 -18.18 4.34
C HIS A 272 -17.47 -17.60 5.04
N PHE A 273 -17.41 -16.28 5.24
CA PHE A 273 -16.19 -15.59 5.64
C PHE A 273 -16.31 -14.95 7.04
N PRO A 274 -15.19 -14.85 7.78
CA PRO A 274 -15.14 -14.12 9.04
C PRO A 274 -15.08 -12.60 8.75
N ILE A 275 -16.24 -11.99 8.59
CA ILE A 275 -16.35 -10.53 8.39
C ILE A 275 -16.06 -9.79 9.70
N ASP A 276 -15.34 -8.67 9.59
CA ASP A 276 -15.16 -7.73 10.69
C ASP A 276 -16.41 -6.84 10.89
N GLU A 277 -16.33 -5.94 11.87
CA GLU A 277 -17.39 -4.98 12.21
C GLU A 277 -17.72 -3.98 11.09
N CYS A 278 -16.78 -3.75 10.15
CA CYS A 278 -17.01 -2.98 8.94
C CYS A 278 -17.51 -3.85 7.76
N GLY A 279 -17.70 -5.15 7.96
CA GLY A 279 -18.16 -6.08 6.92
C GLY A 279 -17.08 -6.46 5.92
N LEU A 280 -15.81 -6.27 6.27
CA LEU A 280 -14.66 -6.60 5.44
C LEU A 280 -14.02 -7.91 5.89
N VAL A 281 -13.24 -8.52 5.01
CA VAL A 281 -12.44 -9.71 5.30
C VAL A 281 -10.99 -9.39 4.99
N LEU A 282 -10.08 -9.67 5.93
CA LEU A 282 -8.65 -9.62 5.67
C LEU A 282 -8.25 -10.82 4.80
N ILE A 283 -7.79 -10.53 3.59
CA ILE A 283 -7.44 -11.54 2.59
C ILE A 283 -5.99 -11.46 2.14
N GLY A 284 -5.48 -12.57 1.62
CA GLY A 284 -4.17 -12.65 0.95
C GLY A 284 -4.10 -13.77 -0.08
N LEU A 285 -3.00 -13.80 -0.84
CA LEU A 285 -2.60 -14.94 -1.66
C LEU A 285 -1.59 -15.81 -0.91
N PRO A 286 -1.33 -17.05 -1.36
CA PRO A 286 -0.29 -17.88 -0.77
C PRO A 286 1.06 -17.17 -0.85
N TYR A 287 1.69 -16.98 0.31
CA TYR A 287 2.92 -16.21 0.44
C TYR A 287 4.19 -17.07 0.45
N ASP A 288 4.03 -18.39 0.46
CA ASP A 288 5.12 -19.35 0.27
C ASP A 288 4.66 -20.54 -0.58
N MET A 289 5.63 -21.30 -1.11
CA MET A 289 5.35 -22.40 -2.03
C MET A 289 4.63 -23.60 -1.37
N PRO A 290 4.90 -23.97 -0.10
CA PRO A 290 4.09 -24.95 0.63
C PRO A 290 2.60 -24.58 0.68
N LEU A 291 2.24 -23.33 1.01
CA LEU A 291 0.84 -22.87 0.97
C LEU A 291 0.28 -22.84 -0.45
N ALA A 292 1.09 -22.47 -1.45
CA ALA A 292 0.69 -22.50 -2.84
C ALA A 292 0.38 -23.92 -3.32
N LEU A 293 1.10 -24.94 -2.84
CA LEU A 293 0.81 -26.35 -3.12
C LEU A 293 -0.49 -26.82 -2.49
N ILE A 294 -0.76 -26.44 -1.23
CA ILE A 294 -2.06 -26.70 -0.59
C ILE A 294 -3.18 -26.06 -1.43
N SER A 295 -2.97 -24.82 -1.89
CA SER A 295 -3.91 -24.09 -2.74
C SER A 295 -4.17 -24.81 -4.07
N ALA A 296 -3.11 -25.24 -4.77
CA ALA A 296 -3.21 -25.94 -6.05
C ALA A 296 -3.90 -27.31 -5.93
N LEU A 297 -3.73 -27.99 -4.80
CA LEU A 297 -4.45 -29.25 -4.52
C LEU A 297 -5.93 -28.98 -4.20
N LEU A 298 -6.26 -27.97 -3.39
CA LEU A 298 -7.65 -27.59 -3.09
C LEU A 298 -8.43 -27.17 -4.34
N LEU A 299 -7.78 -26.47 -5.27
CA LEU A 299 -8.39 -26.07 -6.54
C LEU A 299 -8.79 -27.27 -7.43
N GLN A 300 -8.18 -28.44 -7.27
CA GLN A 300 -8.60 -29.66 -8.00
C GLN A 300 -9.97 -30.17 -7.53
N ASP A 301 -10.42 -29.75 -6.36
CA ASP A 301 -11.73 -30.05 -5.78
C ASP A 301 -12.67 -28.82 -5.82
N ASP A 302 -12.38 -27.82 -6.65
CA ASP A 302 -13.12 -26.55 -6.76
C ASP A 302 -13.20 -25.75 -5.43
N ILE A 303 -12.22 -25.93 -4.54
CA ILE A 303 -12.11 -25.18 -3.28
C ILE A 303 -11.15 -24.00 -3.49
N GLY A 304 -11.70 -22.79 -3.57
CA GLY A 304 -10.92 -21.59 -3.90
C GLY A 304 -10.29 -20.83 -2.72
N TYR A 305 -10.48 -21.28 -1.48
CA TYR A 305 -9.92 -20.61 -0.30
C TYR A 305 -9.77 -21.53 0.91
N PHE A 306 -8.97 -21.09 1.87
CA PHE A 306 -8.87 -21.65 3.22
C PHE A 306 -8.53 -20.55 4.23
N PHE A 307 -8.59 -20.87 5.52
CA PHE A 307 -8.39 -19.92 6.61
C PHE A 307 -7.11 -20.19 7.37
N LEU A 308 -6.48 -19.12 7.85
CA LEU A 308 -5.37 -19.16 8.80
C LEU A 308 -5.82 -18.66 10.17
N SER A 309 -5.43 -19.39 11.21
CA SER A 309 -5.70 -19.07 12.60
C SER A 309 -4.44 -19.27 13.45
N TYR A 310 -4.31 -18.51 14.55
CA TYR A 310 -3.21 -18.71 15.51
C TYR A 310 -3.41 -19.96 16.38
N ASP A 311 -2.33 -20.70 16.66
CA ASP A 311 -2.34 -21.74 17.68
C ASP A 311 -2.13 -21.13 19.08
N MET A 312 -3.20 -20.59 19.66
CA MET A 312 -3.13 -19.92 20.97
C MET A 312 -2.85 -20.89 22.13
N GLN A 313 -3.13 -22.18 21.97
CA GLN A 313 -3.10 -23.16 23.05
C GLN A 313 -1.93 -24.14 22.95
N HIS A 314 -1.12 -24.05 21.88
CA HIS A 314 -0.05 -25.02 21.57
C HIS A 314 -0.57 -26.46 21.66
N THR A 315 -1.79 -26.67 21.16
CA THR A 315 -2.54 -27.92 21.38
C THR A 315 -2.14 -29.00 20.39
N TYR A 316 -1.41 -28.62 19.35
CA TYR A 316 -1.06 -29.49 18.25
C TYR A 316 0.42 -29.90 18.31
N PRO A 317 0.75 -31.12 17.81
CA PRO A 317 2.15 -31.50 17.62
C PRO A 317 2.84 -30.52 16.66
N ALA A 318 4.15 -30.35 16.82
CA ALA A 318 4.94 -29.53 15.91
C ALA A 318 4.78 -30.03 14.47
N PRO A 319 4.40 -29.16 13.51
CA PRO A 319 4.28 -29.55 12.11
C PRO A 319 5.65 -29.82 11.49
N PHE A 320 5.66 -30.34 10.27
CA PHE A 320 6.89 -30.50 9.49
C PHE A 320 7.55 -29.13 9.25
N ASP A 321 8.81 -28.99 9.63
CA ASP A 321 9.57 -27.76 9.40
C ASP A 321 10.27 -27.79 8.04
N PHE A 322 9.84 -26.93 7.12
CA PHE A 322 10.45 -26.76 5.81
C PHE A 322 11.81 -26.03 5.85
N CYS A 323 12.22 -25.53 7.02
CA CYS A 323 13.39 -24.70 7.26
C CYS A 323 13.41 -23.42 6.43
N HIS A 324 12.26 -22.72 6.44
CA HIS A 324 12.11 -21.41 5.83
C HIS A 324 13.22 -20.45 6.23
N SER A 325 13.56 -19.53 5.33
CA SER A 325 14.35 -18.37 5.71
C SER A 325 13.46 -17.34 6.38
N GLN A 326 14.07 -16.48 7.19
CA GLN A 326 13.35 -15.43 7.90
C GLN A 326 12.50 -14.59 6.93
N ALA A 327 11.18 -14.59 7.15
CA ALA A 327 10.25 -13.75 6.41
C ALA A 327 10.22 -12.33 6.98
N PHE A 328 9.74 -11.42 6.14
CA PHE A 328 9.21 -10.15 6.61
C PHE A 328 7.87 -10.36 7.29
N ASN A 329 7.54 -9.45 8.22
CA ASN A 329 6.21 -9.39 8.79
C ASN A 329 5.19 -9.13 7.67
N ALA A 330 4.00 -9.72 7.79
CA ALA A 330 2.91 -9.43 6.88
C ALA A 330 2.56 -7.94 6.95
N GLN A 331 2.43 -7.31 5.80
CA GLN A 331 1.97 -5.93 5.69
C GLN A 331 0.49 -5.93 5.29
N THR A 332 -0.32 -5.15 5.99
CA THR A 332 -1.72 -4.93 5.60
C THR A 332 -1.81 -3.58 4.92
N LEU A 333 -2.34 -3.56 3.70
CA LEU A 333 -2.40 -2.38 2.85
C LEU A 333 -3.84 -1.99 2.54
N THR A 334 -4.08 -0.68 2.50
CA THR A 334 -5.22 -0.09 1.79
C THR A 334 -4.75 0.34 0.41
N ILE A 335 -5.48 -0.10 -0.62
CA ILE A 335 -5.07 0.03 -2.02
C ILE A 335 -6.16 0.81 -2.75
N SER A 336 -5.78 1.99 -3.24
CA SER A 336 -6.68 2.83 -4.03
C SER A 336 -6.77 2.39 -5.50
N HIS A 337 -7.80 2.86 -6.20
CA HIS A 337 -8.02 2.56 -7.62
C HIS A 337 -6.89 3.07 -8.53
N ASN A 338 -6.19 4.15 -8.13
CA ASN A 338 -5.07 4.71 -8.90
C ASN A 338 -3.70 4.13 -8.50
N GLY A 339 -3.67 3.09 -7.65
CA GLY A 339 -2.44 2.39 -7.28
C GLY A 339 -1.65 3.03 -6.14
N ILE A 340 -2.19 4.03 -5.44
CA ILE A 340 -1.63 4.50 -4.16
C ILE A 340 -1.85 3.42 -3.09
N LEU A 341 -0.79 3.12 -2.34
CA LEU A 341 -0.73 2.11 -1.29
C LEU A 341 -0.53 2.82 0.06
N ILE A 342 -1.34 2.47 1.06
CA ILE A 342 -1.21 2.95 2.44
C ILE A 342 -1.04 1.74 3.35
N ASP A 343 0.07 1.69 4.09
CA ASP A 343 0.26 0.71 5.16
C ASP A 343 -0.65 1.06 6.34
N THR A 344 -1.51 0.12 6.74
CA THR A 344 -2.48 0.32 7.81
C THR A 344 -1.91 0.01 9.20
N HIS A 345 -0.62 -0.31 9.31
CA HIS A 345 0.04 -0.40 10.60
C HIS A 345 -0.05 0.94 11.35
N ILE A 346 -0.26 0.86 12.67
CA ILE A 346 -0.30 2.01 13.57
C ILE A 346 0.96 1.99 14.43
N ALA A 347 1.80 2.99 14.25
CA ALA A 347 3.08 3.11 14.93
C ALA A 347 2.87 3.40 16.42
N GLN A 348 3.25 2.46 17.27
CA GLN A 348 3.19 2.65 18.71
C GLN A 348 4.21 3.71 19.15
N GLN A 349 3.88 4.49 20.20
CA GLN A 349 4.77 5.45 20.88
C GLN A 349 4.99 6.80 20.17
N TYR A 350 4.25 7.09 19.10
CA TYR A 350 4.27 8.41 18.48
C TYR A 350 3.29 9.36 19.18
N THR A 351 3.56 10.65 19.03
CA THR A 351 2.58 11.72 19.24
C THR A 351 2.23 12.29 17.88
N LEU A 352 1.10 13.01 17.75
CA LEU A 352 0.77 13.69 16.51
C LEU A 352 1.92 14.60 16.02
N GLU A 353 2.58 15.32 16.92
CA GLU A 353 3.69 16.20 16.55
C GLU A 353 4.90 15.42 16.06
N SER A 354 5.30 14.33 16.72
CA SER A 354 6.42 13.51 16.26
C SER A 354 6.09 12.78 14.95
N LEU A 355 4.83 12.39 14.74
CA LEU A 355 4.34 11.78 13.50
C LEU A 355 4.43 12.76 12.32
N ILE A 356 3.93 13.99 12.51
CA ILE A 356 4.05 15.08 11.52
C ILE A 356 5.52 15.32 11.18
N ASN A 357 6.36 15.49 12.20
CA ASN A 357 7.77 15.81 11.98
C ASN A 357 8.50 14.68 11.23
N ALA A 358 8.18 13.41 11.52
CA ALA A 358 8.78 12.27 10.81
C ALA A 358 8.55 12.36 9.29
N HIS A 359 7.31 12.62 8.85
CA HIS A 359 6.98 12.73 7.43
C HIS A 359 7.59 13.97 6.76
N LEU A 360 7.58 15.12 7.45
CA LEU A 360 8.17 16.35 6.91
C LEU A 360 9.70 16.28 6.84
N HIS A 361 10.36 15.57 7.75
CA HIS A 361 11.82 15.35 7.69
C HIS A 361 12.22 14.38 6.58
N THR A 362 11.52 13.25 6.42
CA THR A 362 11.78 12.32 5.31
C THR A 362 11.59 13.00 3.96
N TYR A 363 10.56 13.84 3.83
CA TYR A 363 10.30 14.61 2.61
C TYR A 363 11.45 15.56 2.23
N THR A 364 12.01 16.27 3.21
CA THR A 364 13.13 17.20 2.94
C THR A 364 14.43 16.51 2.52
N GLN A 365 14.57 15.20 2.74
CA GLN A 365 15.74 14.42 2.33
C GLN A 365 15.59 13.78 0.94
N THR A 366 14.38 13.46 0.50
CA THR A 366 14.12 12.79 -0.79
C THR A 366 14.10 13.75 -1.99
N ASP A 367 13.80 15.03 -1.79
CA ASP A 367 13.70 16.04 -2.86
C ASP A 367 15.01 16.83 -3.15
N ILE A 368 16.15 16.42 -2.58
CA ILE A 368 17.43 17.13 -2.78
C ILE A 368 18.05 16.75 -4.14
N SER A 369 17.53 17.36 -5.21
CA SER A 369 18.28 17.56 -6.46
C SER A 369 18.96 18.94 -6.53
N THR A 370 18.64 19.87 -5.61
CA THR A 370 19.40 21.12 -5.40
C THR A 370 19.15 21.69 -3.99
N PRO A 371 20.08 21.58 -3.02
CA PRO A 371 19.99 22.33 -1.79
C PRO A 371 20.50 23.75 -2.06
N SER A 372 19.61 24.67 -2.41
CA SER A 372 19.92 26.10 -2.26
C SER A 372 19.61 26.47 -0.81
N GLU A 373 20.60 27.00 -0.08
CA GLU A 373 20.46 27.54 1.28
C GLU A 373 19.40 28.67 1.43
N ASP A 374 18.74 29.08 0.33
CA ASP A 374 17.70 30.11 0.25
C ASP A 374 16.26 29.57 0.22
N SER A 375 15.99 28.26 0.33
CA SER A 375 14.60 27.76 0.34
C SER A 375 13.91 28.12 1.66
N LEU A 376 13.03 29.14 1.61
CA LEU A 376 12.08 29.48 2.68
C LEU A 376 11.45 28.21 3.27
N PRO A 377 11.20 28.14 4.60
CA PRO A 377 10.45 27.03 5.18
C PRO A 377 9.08 26.97 4.49
N GLN A 378 8.84 25.92 3.71
CA GLN A 378 7.56 25.75 3.04
C GLN A 378 6.49 25.48 4.10
N SER A 379 5.46 26.32 4.12
CA SER A 379 4.28 26.08 4.95
C SER A 379 3.54 24.84 4.45
N HIS A 380 3.08 24.01 5.38
CA HIS A 380 2.33 22.79 5.09
C HIS A 380 0.92 22.89 5.66
N LEU A 381 -0.08 22.48 4.88
CA LEU A 381 -1.40 22.14 5.39
C LEU A 381 -1.36 20.71 5.91
N ILE A 382 -1.74 20.51 7.16
CA ILE A 382 -1.81 19.19 7.79
C ILE A 382 -3.28 18.89 8.05
N ILE A 383 -3.75 17.76 7.53
CA ILE A 383 -5.08 17.21 7.81
C ILE A 383 -4.87 15.84 8.44
N TYR A 384 -5.27 15.71 9.69
CA TYR A 384 -5.22 14.47 10.46
C TYR A 384 -6.63 14.04 10.85
N LEU A 385 -7.05 12.87 10.37
CA LEU A 385 -8.34 12.27 10.66
C LEU A 385 -8.16 10.83 11.14
N SER A 386 -8.45 10.62 12.42
CA SER A 386 -8.36 9.31 13.07
C SER A 386 -9.74 8.84 13.54
N THR A 387 -9.97 7.53 13.56
CA THR A 387 -11.15 6.92 14.16
C THR A 387 -11.04 6.83 15.69
N THR A 388 -9.87 7.06 16.27
CA THR A 388 -9.64 6.94 17.72
C THR A 388 -9.13 8.23 18.37
N HIS A 389 -8.56 9.16 17.60
CA HIS A 389 -7.91 10.36 18.14
C HIS A 389 -8.52 11.68 17.63
N PRO A 390 -8.37 12.79 18.39
CA PRO A 390 -8.86 14.10 17.99
C PRO A 390 -8.36 14.51 16.61
N SER A 391 -9.25 15.05 15.78
CA SER A 391 -8.88 15.52 14.44
C SER A 391 -8.04 16.80 14.54
N ALA A 392 -7.11 16.97 13.60
CA ALA A 392 -6.31 18.18 13.53
C ALA A 392 -6.26 18.74 12.11
N PHE A 393 -6.51 20.05 12.01
CA PHE A 393 -6.40 20.82 10.78
C PHE A 393 -5.45 21.98 11.06
N LEU A 394 -4.20 21.84 10.63
CA LEU A 394 -3.12 22.73 11.03
C LEU A 394 -2.45 23.37 9.82
N ILE A 395 -1.98 24.60 10.00
CA ILE A 395 -0.95 25.19 9.14
C ILE A 395 0.36 25.11 9.90
N LYS A 396 1.34 24.41 9.33
CA LYS A 396 2.66 24.23 9.91
C LYS A 396 3.68 25.06 9.13
N ASP A 397 4.19 26.08 9.81
CA ASP A 397 5.35 26.87 9.38
C ASP A 397 6.53 26.45 10.30
N GLN A 398 7.19 27.40 10.95
CA GLN A 398 8.01 27.16 12.14
C GLN A 398 7.19 26.62 13.33
N ARG A 399 5.92 27.04 13.44
CA ARG A 399 4.99 26.64 14.50
C ARG A 399 3.67 26.17 13.88
N SER A 400 2.97 25.29 14.58
CA SER A 400 1.64 24.83 14.19
C SER A 400 0.58 25.86 14.61
N LYS A 401 -0.31 26.23 13.69
CA LYS A 401 -1.49 27.06 13.94
C LYS A 401 -2.74 26.25 13.58
N ILE A 402 -3.79 26.33 14.38
CA ILE A 402 -5.07 25.68 14.08
C ILE A 402 -5.73 26.45 12.94
N LEU A 403 -6.02 25.75 11.83
CA LEU A 403 -6.79 26.27 10.71
C LEU A 403 -8.29 26.11 10.98
N LEU A 404 -8.70 24.92 11.40
CA LEU A 404 -10.09 24.57 11.70
C LEU A 404 -10.13 23.83 13.03
N ASP A 405 -10.75 24.45 14.03
CA ASP A 405 -10.95 23.83 15.33
C ASP A 405 -12.13 22.86 15.28
N ILE A 406 -11.94 21.66 15.81
CA ILE A 406 -12.98 20.63 15.86
C ILE A 406 -13.51 20.54 17.29
N ALA A 407 -14.75 20.98 17.46
CA ALA A 407 -15.48 20.89 18.72
C ALA A 407 -16.98 20.89 18.43
N PHE A 408 -17.66 19.79 18.71
CA PHE A 408 -19.11 19.69 18.49
C PHE A 408 -19.80 18.80 19.52
N GLU A 409 -21.10 19.04 19.69
CA GLU A 409 -21.97 18.21 20.52
C GLU A 409 -22.23 16.87 19.84
N CYS A 410 -21.94 15.77 20.53
CA CYS A 410 -22.21 14.41 20.06
C CYS A 410 -23.52 13.83 20.58
N ASN A 411 -24.17 14.46 21.58
CA ASN A 411 -25.44 13.96 22.11
C ASN A 411 -26.57 14.14 21.09
N PRO A 412 -27.15 13.04 20.56
CA PRO A 412 -28.21 13.09 19.56
C PRO A 412 -29.44 13.88 20.01
N HIS A 413 -29.79 13.82 21.30
CA HIS A 413 -30.90 14.60 21.85
C HIS A 413 -30.65 16.09 21.64
N LEU A 414 -29.49 16.58 22.10
CA LEU A 414 -29.14 17.99 22.05
C LEU A 414 -28.94 18.48 20.61
N ILE A 415 -28.41 17.63 19.73
CA ILE A 415 -28.31 17.91 18.29
C ILE A 415 -29.70 18.12 17.69
N LEU A 416 -30.65 17.21 17.93
CA LEU A 416 -32.01 17.37 17.39
C LEU A 416 -32.72 18.60 17.97
N GLN A 417 -32.55 18.88 19.27
CA GLN A 417 -33.07 20.12 19.87
C GLN A 417 -32.46 21.36 19.19
N ASN A 418 -31.15 21.37 18.94
CA ASN A 418 -30.51 22.50 18.27
C ASN A 418 -31.01 22.67 16.83
N ILE A 419 -31.22 21.57 16.09
CA ILE A 419 -31.80 21.61 14.74
C ILE A 419 -33.19 22.26 14.76
N ILE A 420 -34.04 21.89 15.72
CA ILE A 420 -35.38 22.47 15.90
C ILE A 420 -35.31 23.98 16.16
N GLN A 421 -34.36 24.42 17.00
CA GLN A 421 -34.29 25.81 17.46
C GLN A 421 -33.57 26.76 16.50
N SER A 422 -32.57 26.25 15.76
CA SER A 422 -31.59 27.08 15.07
C SER A 422 -31.70 27.09 13.54
N TYR A 423 -32.49 26.18 12.95
CA TYR A 423 -32.62 26.06 11.49
C TYR A 423 -34.04 26.37 11.03
N GLU A 424 -34.13 27.07 9.90
CA GLU A 424 -35.38 27.23 9.17
C GLU A 424 -35.96 25.86 8.79
N ASN A 425 -37.24 25.66 9.11
CA ASN A 425 -38.00 24.42 8.97
C ASN A 425 -37.38 23.21 9.72
N GLY A 426 -36.53 23.46 10.72
CA GLY A 426 -35.93 22.42 11.54
C GLY A 426 -36.98 21.62 12.33
N ASP A 427 -37.99 22.30 12.89
CA ASP A 427 -39.08 21.66 13.61
C ASP A 427 -39.96 20.80 12.70
N GLU A 428 -40.27 21.27 11.49
CA GLU A 428 -41.00 20.52 10.47
C GLU A 428 -40.24 19.27 10.03
N LEU A 429 -38.91 19.37 9.84
CA LEU A 429 -38.06 18.24 9.50
C LEU A 429 -38.09 17.17 10.59
N ILE A 430 -37.93 17.55 11.87
CA ILE A 430 -37.93 16.57 12.97
C ILE A 430 -39.32 15.97 13.18
N LYS A 431 -40.41 16.73 12.94
CA LYS A 431 -41.78 16.18 12.91
C LYS A 431 -41.93 15.14 11.79
N SER A 432 -41.44 15.43 10.59
CA SER A 432 -41.45 14.48 9.46
C SER A 432 -40.64 13.23 9.79
N PHE A 433 -39.46 13.40 10.40
CA PHE A 433 -38.62 12.29 10.83
C PHE A 433 -39.32 11.43 11.89
N GLY A 434 -40.03 12.05 12.83
CA GLY A 434 -40.85 11.34 13.82
C GLY A 434 -42.03 10.58 13.22
N ALA A 435 -42.64 11.08 12.15
CA ALA A 435 -43.67 10.34 11.43
C ALA A 435 -43.09 9.13 10.68
N HIS A 436 -41.89 9.28 10.13
CA HIS A 436 -41.19 8.23 9.38
C HIS A 436 -40.55 7.16 10.29
N SER A 437 -39.99 7.55 11.43
CA SER A 437 -39.25 6.70 12.35
C SER A 437 -39.61 6.97 13.83
N PRO A 438 -40.87 6.71 14.24
CA PRO A 438 -41.40 7.16 15.53
C PRO A 438 -40.67 6.55 16.75
N GLN A 439 -40.31 5.27 16.68
CA GLN A 439 -39.61 4.60 17.78
C GLN A 439 -38.18 5.12 17.96
N LEU A 440 -37.50 5.41 16.85
CA LEU A 440 -36.14 5.95 16.86
C LEU A 440 -36.13 7.37 17.43
N LEU A 441 -37.06 8.22 17.00
CA LEU A 441 -37.18 9.58 17.55
C LEU A 441 -37.48 9.57 19.05
N LYS A 442 -38.43 8.72 19.48
CA LYS A 442 -38.75 8.55 20.91
C LYS A 442 -37.53 8.12 21.71
N ARG A 443 -36.72 7.21 21.15
CA ARG A 443 -35.49 6.75 21.79
C ARG A 443 -34.46 7.86 21.92
N ILE A 444 -34.26 8.67 20.88
CA ILE A 444 -33.30 9.79 20.91
C ILE A 444 -33.69 10.80 21.99
N PHE A 445 -34.96 11.21 22.06
CA PHE A 445 -35.42 12.16 23.09
C PHE A 445 -35.51 11.56 24.50
N ALA A 446 -35.38 10.24 24.65
CA ALA A 446 -35.27 9.60 25.96
C ALA A 446 -33.84 9.62 26.52
N LEU A 447 -32.83 10.02 25.72
CA LEU A 447 -31.46 10.14 26.19
C LEU A 447 -31.32 11.30 27.19
N PRO A 448 -30.40 11.20 28.16
CA PRO A 448 -30.09 12.31 29.07
C PRO A 448 -29.62 13.54 28.29
N GLU A 449 -30.04 14.73 28.73
CA GLU A 449 -29.62 16.02 28.17
C GLU A 449 -28.24 16.46 28.70
N THR A 450 -27.32 15.51 28.89
CA THR A 450 -25.94 15.79 29.29
C THR A 450 -25.09 16.06 28.05
N SER A 451 -24.51 17.25 27.97
CA SER A 451 -23.60 17.63 26.87
C SER A 451 -22.39 16.71 26.80
N GLN A 452 -22.05 16.31 25.58
CA GLN A 452 -20.91 15.44 25.24
C GLN A 452 -20.16 16.06 24.07
N LEU A 453 -19.10 16.82 24.35
CA LEU A 453 -18.28 17.42 23.31
C LEU A 453 -17.26 16.42 22.76
N SER A 454 -17.14 16.38 21.44
CA SER A 454 -16.06 15.69 20.74
C SER A 454 -15.13 16.66 20.03
N HIS A 455 -13.86 16.28 19.97
CA HIS A 455 -12.80 16.93 19.20
C HIS A 455 -12.35 16.09 17.99
N ASN A 456 -13.08 15.03 17.67
CA ASN A 456 -12.80 14.14 16.54
C ASN A 456 -13.94 14.24 15.51
N LEU A 457 -13.64 14.77 14.33
CA LEU A 457 -14.62 14.93 13.26
C LEU A 457 -15.27 13.59 12.88
N THR A 458 -14.53 12.48 12.97
CA THR A 458 -15.05 11.15 12.61
C THR A 458 -16.09 10.63 13.61
N ASP A 459 -16.20 11.19 14.82
CA ASP A 459 -17.26 10.84 15.79
C ASP A 459 -18.66 11.19 15.26
N ILE A 460 -18.76 12.12 14.30
CA ILE A 460 -20.03 12.45 13.67
C ILE A 460 -20.63 11.23 12.95
N PHE A 461 -19.81 10.26 12.53
CA PHE A 461 -20.29 9.04 11.89
C PHE A 461 -21.06 8.15 12.86
N GLY A 462 -20.62 8.06 14.13
CA GLY A 462 -21.33 7.33 15.17
C GLY A 462 -22.66 8.02 15.53
N VAL A 463 -22.63 9.35 15.61
CA VAL A 463 -23.84 10.18 15.80
C VAL A 463 -24.86 9.96 14.67
N ILE A 464 -24.42 10.06 13.42
CA ILE A 464 -25.26 9.82 12.23
C ILE A 464 -25.80 8.39 12.26
N SER A 465 -24.94 7.40 12.54
CA SER A 465 -25.34 5.99 12.60
C SER A 465 -26.44 5.76 13.63
N PHE A 466 -26.34 6.36 14.82
CA PHE A 466 -27.38 6.25 15.83
C PHE A 466 -28.66 6.98 15.42
N ILE A 467 -28.56 8.24 14.96
CA ILE A 467 -29.72 9.05 14.58
C ILE A 467 -30.50 8.41 13.42
N LEU A 468 -29.81 7.78 12.46
CA LEU A 468 -30.45 7.14 11.30
C LEU A 468 -30.91 5.70 11.56
N GLY A 469 -30.59 5.15 12.75
CA GLY A 469 -30.97 3.80 13.14
C GLY A 469 -30.10 2.71 12.51
N PHE A 470 -28.87 3.04 12.13
CA PHE A 470 -27.88 2.07 11.64
C PHE A 470 -27.36 1.18 12.76
N SER A 471 -27.23 1.73 13.97
CA SER A 471 -26.81 1.02 15.19
C SER A 471 -27.96 0.90 16.20
N SER A 472 -27.94 -0.17 16.98
CA SER A 472 -29.03 -0.53 17.91
C SER A 472 -28.75 -0.13 19.36
N THR A 473 -27.57 0.39 19.70
CA THR A 473 -27.18 0.86 21.05
C THR A 473 -26.61 2.29 20.99
N TYR A 474 -26.90 3.09 22.01
CA TYR A 474 -26.28 4.42 22.22
C TYR A 474 -25.17 4.34 23.28
N ASP A 475 -24.64 3.15 23.55
CA ASP A 475 -23.71 3.01 24.68
C ASP A 475 -22.39 3.74 24.42
N THR A 476 -22.12 4.09 23.15
CA THR A 476 -21.10 5.06 22.78
C THR A 476 -21.46 5.81 21.47
N PRO A 477 -21.35 7.14 21.41
CA PRO A 477 -21.33 7.92 20.15
C PRO A 477 -20.17 7.58 19.21
N THR A 478 -19.41 6.50 19.46
CA THR A 478 -18.15 6.16 18.79
C THR A 478 -18.24 4.95 17.86
N ASP A 479 -19.37 4.23 17.77
CA ASP A 479 -19.51 3.13 16.81
C ASP A 479 -19.69 3.69 15.38
N LYS A 480 -18.56 3.91 14.72
CA LYS A 480 -18.43 4.39 13.34
C LYS A 480 -18.62 3.26 12.33
N ASN A 481 -18.47 2.01 12.79
CA ASN A 481 -18.40 0.83 11.93
C ASN A 481 -19.72 0.55 11.24
N ALA A 482 -20.85 0.86 11.89
CA ALA A 482 -22.17 0.78 11.27
C ALA A 482 -22.30 1.67 10.00
N LEU A 483 -21.67 2.85 9.98
CA LEU A 483 -21.63 3.71 8.79
C LEU A 483 -20.76 3.06 7.70
N PHE A 484 -19.54 2.64 8.07
CA PHE A 484 -18.59 2.03 7.12
C PHE A 484 -19.16 0.75 6.50
N TYR A 485 -19.74 -0.13 7.31
CA TYR A 485 -20.41 -1.36 6.88
C TYR A 485 -21.42 -1.11 5.77
N ARG A 486 -22.27 -0.09 5.94
CA ARG A 486 -23.28 0.27 4.95
C ARG A 486 -22.67 0.91 3.71
N ALA A 487 -21.71 1.82 3.89
CA ALA A 487 -21.03 2.47 2.78
C ALA A 487 -20.32 1.45 1.86
N TYR A 488 -19.65 0.44 2.41
CA TYR A 488 -18.97 -0.62 1.64
C TYR A 488 -19.88 -1.51 0.81
N ARG A 489 -21.17 -1.55 1.15
CA ARG A 489 -22.17 -2.34 0.41
C ARG A 489 -22.68 -1.60 -0.81
N PHE A 490 -22.50 -0.28 -0.88
CA PHE A 490 -22.86 0.51 -2.06
C PHE A 490 -21.86 0.29 -3.21
N VAL A 491 -22.39 -0.12 -4.37
CA VAL A 491 -21.57 -0.50 -5.55
C VAL A 491 -21.49 0.63 -6.59
N ARG A 492 -22.28 1.70 -6.45
CA ARG A 492 -22.29 2.81 -7.42
C ARG A 492 -21.34 3.92 -6.98
N GLU A 493 -21.21 4.94 -7.81
CA GLU A 493 -20.13 5.92 -7.68
C GLU A 493 -20.51 7.22 -6.98
N ARG A 494 -21.80 7.49 -6.68
CA ARG A 494 -22.23 8.77 -6.11
C ARG A 494 -23.29 8.58 -5.03
N GLY A 495 -23.04 9.19 -3.88
CA GLY A 495 -24.03 9.36 -2.83
C GLY A 495 -24.72 10.73 -2.91
N PRO A 496 -25.73 10.98 -2.05
CA PRO A 496 -26.29 12.32 -1.89
C PRO A 496 -25.25 13.31 -1.36
N ARG A 497 -25.41 14.58 -1.72
CA ARG A 497 -24.57 15.66 -1.22
C ARG A 497 -24.98 16.01 0.22
N ILE A 498 -24.07 15.76 1.16
CA ILE A 498 -24.21 16.13 2.58
C ILE A 498 -23.53 17.48 2.81
N ASP A 499 -24.22 18.40 3.49
CA ASP A 499 -23.75 19.77 3.68
C ASP A 499 -22.67 19.89 4.77
N TYR A 500 -21.40 19.68 4.41
CA TYR A 500 -20.22 20.04 5.22
C TYR A 500 -19.90 21.54 5.05
N LYS A 501 -20.68 22.42 5.69
CA LYS A 501 -20.59 23.87 5.48
C LYS A 501 -19.72 24.57 6.53
N LEU A 502 -18.77 25.41 6.09
CA LEU A 502 -18.05 26.31 7.00
C LEU A 502 -18.88 27.54 7.36
N LEU A 503 -18.90 27.87 8.65
CA LEU A 503 -19.38 29.12 9.22
C LEU A 503 -18.20 30.08 9.41
N ARG A 504 -18.47 31.38 9.30
CA ARG A 504 -17.50 32.45 9.55
C ARG A 504 -18.07 33.39 10.61
N LYS A 505 -17.35 33.56 11.71
CA LYS A 505 -17.70 34.52 12.76
C LYS A 505 -16.43 35.13 13.34
N ASP A 506 -16.34 36.45 13.39
CA ASP A 506 -15.25 37.18 14.09
C ASP A 506 -13.83 36.66 13.75
N ASN A 507 -13.56 36.44 12.46
CA ASN A 507 -12.32 35.86 11.90
C ASN A 507 -12.01 34.40 12.24
N THR A 508 -12.89 33.69 12.94
CA THR A 508 -12.79 32.23 13.10
C THR A 508 -13.65 31.51 12.07
N ILE A 509 -13.15 30.38 11.59
CA ILE A 509 -13.91 29.41 10.81
C ILE A 509 -14.29 28.23 11.71
N SER A 510 -15.52 27.76 11.57
CA SER A 510 -15.97 26.52 12.21
C SER A 510 -16.82 25.72 11.23
N LEU A 511 -16.96 24.42 11.46
CA LEU A 511 -17.82 23.57 10.67
C LEU A 511 -19.25 23.58 11.24
N ASP A 512 -20.25 23.59 10.37
CA ASP A 512 -21.66 23.51 10.73
C ASP A 512 -22.08 22.03 10.92
N TYR A 513 -21.74 21.45 12.07
CA TYR A 513 -21.95 20.01 12.33
C TYR A 513 -23.43 19.59 12.30
N ASN A 514 -24.32 20.41 12.85
CA ASN A 514 -25.75 20.13 12.88
C ASN A 514 -26.36 20.12 11.47
N ARG A 515 -25.79 20.88 10.53
CA ARG A 515 -26.21 20.86 9.12
C ARG A 515 -25.85 19.56 8.40
N ILE A 516 -24.76 18.90 8.79
CA ILE A 516 -24.41 17.56 8.30
C ILE A 516 -25.50 16.57 8.71
N VAL A 517 -25.83 16.52 10.01
CA VAL A 517 -26.88 15.64 10.55
C VAL A 517 -28.25 15.97 9.95
N ARG A 518 -28.59 17.25 9.81
CA ARG A 518 -29.84 17.71 9.17
C ARG A 518 -29.97 17.20 7.73
N SER A 519 -28.88 17.25 6.96
CA SER A 519 -28.86 16.72 5.58
C SER A 519 -29.18 15.22 5.57
N CYS A 520 -28.53 14.47 6.46
CA CYS A 520 -28.77 13.03 6.61
C CYS A 520 -30.23 12.71 6.97
N ILE A 521 -30.81 13.41 7.93
CA ILE A 521 -32.23 13.23 8.31
C ILE A 521 -33.14 13.55 7.13
N SER A 522 -32.87 14.61 6.37
CA SER A 522 -33.66 14.97 5.20
C SER A 522 -33.66 13.87 4.13
N PHE A 523 -32.51 13.27 3.83
CA PHE A 523 -32.44 12.15 2.89
C PHE A 523 -33.12 10.90 3.43
N LYS A 524 -33.01 10.63 4.75
CA LYS A 524 -33.72 9.52 5.39
C LYS A 524 -35.24 9.68 5.30
N CYS A 525 -35.76 10.89 5.54
CA CYS A 525 -37.18 11.20 5.37
C CYS A 525 -37.67 11.08 3.91
N ALA A 526 -36.75 11.10 2.94
CA ALA A 526 -37.03 10.92 1.51
C ALA A 526 -36.82 9.46 1.05
N ASP A 527 -36.83 8.49 1.97
CA ASP A 527 -36.68 7.06 1.68
C ASP A 527 -35.36 6.69 0.96
N MET A 528 -34.30 7.47 1.19
CA MET A 528 -32.97 7.11 0.67
C MET A 528 -32.48 5.82 1.33
N GLU A 529 -32.03 4.88 0.50
CA GLU A 529 -31.38 3.63 0.96
C GLU A 529 -30.16 3.95 1.86
N ASP A 530 -30.03 3.19 2.95
CA ASP A 530 -29.05 3.46 4.00
C ASP A 530 -27.61 3.37 3.50
N GLU A 531 -27.33 2.42 2.59
CA GLU A 531 -26.02 2.21 1.96
C GLU A 531 -25.62 3.43 1.12
N ILE A 532 -26.56 3.98 0.34
CA ILE A 532 -26.32 5.16 -0.50
C ILE A 532 -26.07 6.39 0.39
N LEU A 533 -26.87 6.54 1.44
CA LEU A 533 -26.74 7.65 2.38
C LEU A 533 -25.41 7.59 3.14
N ALA A 534 -25.03 6.43 3.67
CA ALA A 534 -23.75 6.22 4.35
C ALA A 534 -22.55 6.51 3.44
N TYR A 535 -22.62 6.07 2.17
CA TYR A 535 -21.62 6.42 1.17
C TYR A 535 -21.56 7.94 0.93
N GLY A 536 -22.71 8.61 0.81
CA GLY A 536 -22.80 10.06 0.61
C GLY A 536 -22.16 10.88 1.73
N VAL A 537 -22.20 10.38 2.98
CA VAL A 537 -21.49 10.99 4.12
C VAL A 537 -19.98 11.00 3.89
N LEU A 538 -19.39 9.85 3.50
CA LEU A 538 -17.96 9.75 3.23
C LEU A 538 -17.53 10.54 1.98
N ASP A 539 -18.28 10.40 0.89
CA ASP A 539 -18.05 11.10 -0.39
C ASP A 539 -18.06 12.62 -0.20
N SER A 540 -19.04 13.12 0.56
CA SER A 540 -19.17 14.56 0.84
C SER A 540 -18.10 15.10 1.78
N LEU A 541 -17.64 14.29 2.76
CA LEU A 541 -16.47 14.63 3.58
C LEU A 541 -15.24 14.78 2.70
N SER A 542 -14.96 13.81 1.82
CA SER A 542 -13.81 13.87 0.91
C SER A 542 -13.84 15.11 0.02
N GLU A 543 -15.01 15.48 -0.53
CA GLU A 543 -15.16 16.70 -1.31
C GLU A 543 -14.96 17.98 -0.48
N PHE A 544 -15.42 17.98 0.78
CA PHE A 544 -15.17 19.09 1.71
C PHE A 544 -13.68 19.27 1.99
N LEU A 545 -12.93 18.20 2.27
CA LEU A 545 -11.50 18.27 2.52
C LEU A 545 -10.75 18.77 1.28
N ALA A 546 -11.08 18.28 0.09
CA ALA A 546 -10.49 18.77 -1.14
C ALA A 546 -10.79 20.27 -1.40
N THR A 547 -11.99 20.73 -1.00
CA THR A 547 -12.34 22.15 -1.05
C THR A 547 -11.50 22.96 -0.06
N LEU A 548 -11.31 22.46 1.17
CA LEU A 548 -10.43 23.08 2.17
C LEU A 548 -8.98 23.19 1.68
N VAL A 549 -8.46 22.14 1.02
CA VAL A 549 -7.14 22.18 0.38
C VAL A 549 -7.08 23.26 -0.70
N ARG A 550 -8.08 23.32 -1.59
CA ARG A 550 -8.13 24.33 -2.66
C ARG A 550 -8.21 25.75 -2.12
N ASP A 551 -9.00 25.96 -1.07
CA ASP A 551 -9.14 27.27 -0.41
C ASP A 551 -7.85 27.67 0.30
N THR A 552 -7.16 26.74 0.94
CA THR A 552 -5.85 26.98 1.59
C THR A 552 -4.80 27.34 0.55
N LYS A 553 -4.73 26.59 -0.56
CA LYS A 553 -3.85 26.92 -1.68
C LYS A 553 -4.13 28.31 -2.24
N THR A 554 -5.39 28.62 -2.52
CA THR A 554 -5.76 29.87 -3.19
C THR A 554 -5.59 31.09 -2.29
N ASN A 555 -6.01 30.98 -1.02
CA ASN A 555 -6.06 32.13 -0.11
C ASN A 555 -4.78 32.30 0.71
N LEU A 556 -4.02 31.22 0.94
CA LEU A 556 -2.83 31.23 1.79
C LEU A 556 -1.53 30.87 1.04
N ALA A 557 -1.61 30.54 -0.26
CA ALA A 557 -0.46 30.10 -1.06
C ALA A 557 0.27 28.87 -0.48
N ILE A 558 -0.50 27.95 0.12
CA ILE A 558 0.01 26.69 0.68
C ILE A 558 -0.44 25.53 -0.21
N ASP A 559 0.50 24.92 -0.93
CA ASP A 559 0.27 23.78 -1.83
C ASP A 559 0.93 22.48 -1.35
N ASN A 560 1.73 22.51 -0.28
CA ASN A 560 2.21 21.31 0.42
C ASN A 560 1.15 20.81 1.39
N VAL A 561 0.68 19.57 1.19
CA VAL A 561 -0.42 18.98 1.94
C VAL A 561 0.01 17.64 2.52
N LEU A 562 0.03 17.54 3.84
CA LEU A 562 0.25 16.29 4.56
C LEU A 562 -1.10 15.73 5.05
N LEU A 563 -1.41 14.50 4.62
CA LEU A 563 -2.57 13.75 5.10
C LEU A 563 -2.11 12.64 6.05
N LEU A 564 -2.76 12.53 7.21
CA LEU A 564 -2.47 11.52 8.23
C LEU A 564 -3.76 10.98 8.89
N GLY A 565 -3.62 9.89 9.63
CA GLY A 565 -4.67 9.24 10.42
C GLY A 565 -5.30 8.04 9.74
N ASP A 566 -5.75 7.08 10.55
CA ASP A 566 -6.24 5.77 10.11
C ASP A 566 -7.46 5.80 9.16
N MET A 567 -8.14 6.95 9.00
CA MET A 567 -9.19 7.12 8.00
C MET A 567 -8.68 6.89 6.58
N LEU A 568 -7.39 7.10 6.30
CA LEU A 568 -6.81 6.73 5.00
C LEU A 568 -6.78 5.21 4.77
N GLY A 569 -6.99 4.40 5.82
CA GLY A 569 -7.24 2.97 5.74
C GLY A 569 -8.66 2.61 5.28
N ASN A 570 -9.58 3.58 5.18
CA ASN A 570 -10.89 3.37 4.58
C ASN A 570 -10.81 3.60 3.07
N SER A 571 -10.97 2.55 2.26
CA SER A 571 -10.74 2.63 0.81
C SER A 571 -11.71 3.56 0.09
N ILE A 572 -12.98 3.63 0.52
CA ILE A 572 -13.95 4.59 -0.04
C ILE A 572 -13.47 6.02 0.20
N PHE A 573 -13.11 6.35 1.44
CA PHE A 573 -12.65 7.69 1.79
C PHE A 573 -11.37 8.06 1.03
N LEU A 574 -10.39 7.15 1.00
CA LEU A 574 -9.12 7.33 0.30
C LEU A 574 -9.34 7.61 -1.20
N ASP A 575 -10.10 6.76 -1.88
CA ASP A 575 -10.38 6.91 -3.31
C ASP A 575 -11.09 8.22 -3.63
N LYS A 576 -12.10 8.59 -2.83
CA LYS A 576 -12.83 9.84 -3.03
C LYS A 576 -11.97 11.06 -2.77
N LEU A 577 -11.17 11.03 -1.71
CA LEU A 577 -10.29 12.14 -1.37
C LEU A 577 -9.27 12.37 -2.48
N LEU A 578 -8.56 11.33 -2.91
CA LEU A 578 -7.59 11.39 -4.02
C LEU A 578 -8.24 11.82 -5.35
N GLY A 579 -9.50 11.43 -5.56
CA GLY A 579 -10.31 11.85 -6.71
C GLY A 579 -10.61 13.35 -6.74
N TYR A 580 -10.96 13.94 -5.60
CA TYR A 580 -11.34 15.36 -5.50
C TYR A 580 -10.16 16.31 -5.29
N LEU A 581 -9.03 15.84 -4.75
CA LEU A 581 -7.86 16.67 -4.51
C LEU A 581 -7.36 17.34 -5.80
N PRO A 582 -6.95 18.63 -5.74
CA PRO A 582 -6.32 19.30 -6.87
C PRO A 582 -5.08 18.52 -7.34
N LYS A 583 -4.78 18.53 -8.64
CA LYS A 583 -3.63 17.78 -9.20
C LYS A 583 -2.31 18.53 -9.13
N ASP A 584 -2.37 19.83 -8.86
CA ASP A 584 -1.25 20.77 -8.82
C ASP A 584 -0.85 21.11 -7.37
N ILE A 585 -0.94 20.13 -6.46
CA ILE A 585 -0.46 20.22 -5.07
C ILE A 585 0.71 19.25 -4.86
N HIS A 586 1.52 19.54 -3.86
CA HIS A 586 2.52 18.61 -3.32
C HIS A 586 1.87 17.78 -2.22
N LEU A 587 1.35 16.61 -2.59
CA LEU A 587 0.69 15.70 -1.65
C LEU A 587 1.71 14.78 -0.97
N ILE A 588 1.76 14.85 0.37
CA ILE A 588 2.54 13.97 1.23
C ILE A 588 1.57 12.99 1.91
N LEU A 589 1.83 11.70 1.70
CA LEU A 589 1.07 10.59 2.29
C LEU A 589 1.92 9.84 3.31
N PRO A 590 1.30 9.12 4.25
CA PRO A 590 2.01 8.34 5.24
C PRO A 590 2.91 7.26 4.60
N GLN A 591 4.10 7.09 5.16
CA GLN A 591 5.08 6.07 4.78
C GLN A 591 5.41 5.17 5.97
N ASP A 592 5.91 3.96 5.68
CA ASP A 592 6.52 3.04 6.66
C ASP A 592 5.65 2.71 7.89
N GLY A 593 4.33 2.58 7.71
CA GLY A 593 3.40 2.27 8.80
C GLY A 593 3.23 3.40 9.82
N MET A 594 3.69 4.61 9.52
CA MET A 594 3.47 5.81 10.33
C MET A 594 2.17 6.52 9.89
N LEU A 595 1.07 5.76 9.82
CA LEU A 595 -0.25 6.25 9.42
C LEU A 595 -0.94 7.02 10.54
N ASP A 596 -0.92 6.45 11.74
CA ASP A 596 -1.54 6.95 12.97
C ASP A 596 -0.62 6.64 14.17
N TYR A 597 -0.99 7.05 15.39
CA TYR A 597 -0.17 6.95 16.61
C TYR A 597 -0.84 6.31 17.83
#